data_AF-A0A1I1HMK8-F1
#
_entry.id   AF-A0A1I1HMK8-F1
#
_cell.length_a   1.000
_cell.length_b   1.000
_cell.length_c   1.000
_cell.angle_alpha   90.00
_cell.angle_beta   90.00
_cell.angle_gamma   90.00
#
_symmetry.space_group_name_H-M   'P 1'
#
loop_
_entity.id
_entity.type
_entity.pdbx_description
1 polymer ?
#
loop_
_entity_poly.entity_id
_entity_poly.type
_entity_poly.pdbx_seq_one_letter_code
_entity_poly.pdbx_strand_id
1 'polypeptide(L)'
;MHTSTTRRVSANTLVLAVALLLASIANLNFWSAFIHAVGGFSLARLPLIAGSFAIVVLLFHGLLTPFSFRFVAKPALILFLLTASASAWFINQYGVVIDKAIIQSIFETDTREAAELLSWRLVLFVAMTGGLPALLVARANVRFPAGVRGIGQRAGIAAGSLAVAALLLVVLFKSLAPAVREHRELRYLLTPTNAVQAMNSYLRNRWSSPVPLAPLGRDAAKGSRWAGQARRTVTVIVVGETARAANFSLNGYARDTNPQLAREQGLVNFANVQSCGTATAVSVPCVFSSLGHDRYDDTRAKNQEGLLDVLSHAGFSVLWRDNNSGCKGVCDRVAFTDLSTPRSGNSHCDGDECHDEGLLEGLPDLIKHAKKDQVIVLHQKGSHGPAYAKRYPHGFGRFGPVCETSEFESCSRDAIVAAYDNTILYTDFFLAKTIDLLRGTARAEGVDTAMFYFSDHGESLGEGNMYLHGAPYLFAPKEQTHVPMMLWMSDGFSQRFRIDRACLQARRDQPLSHDNVFHSVLGMLNVETAVLNPKLDLFHACVRNS
;
A
#
# COMPACT_ATOMS: atom_id res chain seq x y z
N MET A 1 52.14 33.92 -8.95
CA MET A 1 51.21 33.41 -7.93
C MET A 1 49.84 34.08 -8.14
N HIS A 2 48.91 33.44 -8.84
CA HIS A 2 47.53 33.92 -8.94
C HIS A 2 46.78 33.55 -7.66
N THR A 3 46.60 34.52 -6.76
CA THR A 3 45.68 34.42 -5.63
C THR A 3 44.26 34.46 -6.17
N SER A 4 43.68 33.29 -6.46
CA SER A 4 42.25 33.14 -6.68
C SER A 4 41.52 33.49 -5.39
N THR A 5 41.09 34.74 -5.27
CA THR A 5 40.13 35.19 -4.25
C THR A 5 38.82 34.45 -4.48
N THR A 6 38.67 33.28 -3.87
CA THR A 6 37.40 32.56 -3.87
C THR A 6 36.35 33.46 -3.20
N ARG A 7 35.44 34.06 -4.00
CA ARG A 7 34.35 34.90 -3.50
C ARG A 7 33.53 34.10 -2.49
N ARG A 8 33.46 34.59 -1.24
CA ARG A 8 32.63 33.97 -0.20
C ARG A 8 31.16 34.29 -0.44
N VAL A 9 30.32 33.27 -0.50
CA VAL A 9 28.86 33.41 -0.64
C VAL A 9 28.25 33.61 0.75
N SER A 10 27.27 34.50 0.88
CA SER A 10 26.56 34.66 2.16
C SER A 10 25.67 33.43 2.42
N ALA A 11 25.55 33.01 3.68
CA ALA A 11 24.65 31.90 4.04
C ALA A 11 23.21 32.14 3.56
N ASN A 12 22.75 33.40 3.59
CA ASN A 12 21.43 33.78 3.10
C ASN A 12 21.26 33.55 1.60
N THR A 13 22.23 34.01 0.80
CA THR A 13 22.20 33.82 -0.66
C THR A 13 22.19 32.34 -1.03
N LEU A 14 22.94 31.51 -0.28
CA LEU A 14 22.94 30.07 -0.48
C LEU A 14 21.56 29.45 -0.16
N VAL A 15 20.94 29.84 0.97
CA VAL A 15 19.61 29.35 1.35
C VAL A 15 18.56 29.78 0.32
N LEU A 16 18.61 31.02 -0.19
CA LEU A 16 17.69 31.49 -1.22
C LEU A 16 17.87 30.72 -2.55
N ALA A 17 19.10 30.45 -2.95
CA ALA A 17 19.39 29.64 -4.14
C ALA A 17 18.83 28.22 -3.99
N VAL A 18 19.00 27.60 -2.81
CA VAL A 18 18.41 26.28 -2.54
C VAL A 18 16.88 26.35 -2.51
N ALA A 19 16.28 27.38 -1.91
CA ALA A 19 14.83 27.56 -1.90
C ALA A 19 14.26 27.68 -3.34
N LEU A 20 14.95 28.39 -4.23
CA LEU A 20 14.60 28.47 -5.66
C LEU A 20 14.70 27.11 -6.37
N LEU A 21 15.75 26.34 -6.10
CA LEU A 21 15.92 25.00 -6.68
C LEU A 21 14.83 24.04 -6.19
N LEU A 22 14.55 24.04 -4.88
CA LEU A 22 13.48 23.25 -4.30
C LEU A 22 12.12 23.64 -4.90
N ALA A 23 11.81 24.94 -4.97
CA ALA A 23 10.55 25.40 -5.53
C ALA A 23 10.39 25.15 -7.03
N SER A 24 11.47 24.90 -7.78
CA SER A 24 11.41 24.70 -9.23
C SER A 24 11.49 23.22 -9.60
N ILE A 25 12.69 22.68 -9.82
CA ILE A 25 12.94 21.38 -10.44
C ILE A 25 12.31 20.24 -9.64
N ALA A 26 12.31 20.32 -8.31
CA ALA A 26 11.75 19.28 -7.45
C ALA A 26 10.21 19.30 -7.35
N ASN A 27 9.53 20.25 -8.00
CA ASN A 27 8.08 20.47 -7.84
C ASN A 27 7.33 20.63 -9.17
N LEU A 28 7.85 20.10 -10.28
CA LEU A 28 7.20 20.21 -11.60
C LEU A 28 5.76 19.67 -11.60
N ASN A 29 5.52 18.49 -11.01
CA ASN A 29 4.16 17.94 -10.90
C ASN A 29 3.24 18.75 -9.99
N PHE A 30 3.77 19.31 -8.90
CA PHE A 30 3.00 20.24 -8.07
C PHE A 30 2.55 21.46 -8.89
N TRP A 31 3.44 22.05 -9.71
CA TRP A 31 3.09 23.20 -10.54
C TRP A 31 2.11 22.84 -11.64
N SER A 32 2.27 21.68 -12.28
CA SER A 32 1.31 21.19 -13.27
C SER A 32 -0.09 21.05 -12.66
N ALA A 33 -0.19 20.32 -11.54
CA ALA A 33 -1.46 20.14 -10.82
C ALA A 33 -2.04 21.47 -10.33
N PHE A 34 -1.21 22.37 -9.80
CA PHE A 34 -1.64 23.70 -9.36
C PHE A 34 -2.17 24.56 -10.51
N ILE A 35 -1.49 24.56 -11.66
CA ILE A 35 -1.92 25.30 -12.86
C ILE A 35 -3.27 24.77 -13.35
N HIS A 36 -3.47 23.45 -13.35
CA HIS A 36 -4.75 22.84 -13.66
C HIS A 36 -5.84 23.25 -12.65
N ALA A 37 -5.55 23.21 -11.35
CA ALA A 37 -6.47 23.59 -10.27
C ALA A 37 -6.94 25.05 -10.34
N VAL A 38 -6.10 25.97 -10.85
CA VAL A 38 -6.48 27.39 -11.06
C VAL A 38 -7.10 27.66 -12.44
N GLY A 39 -7.45 26.62 -13.20
CA GLY A 39 -8.16 26.70 -14.47
C GLY A 39 -7.27 26.71 -15.72
N GLY A 40 -5.99 26.34 -15.61
CA GLY A 40 -5.04 26.24 -16.72
C GLY A 40 -4.18 27.51 -16.94
N PHE A 41 -3.18 27.40 -17.82
CA PHE A 41 -2.25 28.48 -18.13
C PHE A 41 -2.91 29.57 -18.98
N SER A 42 -2.80 30.83 -18.54
CA SER A 42 -3.17 32.02 -19.34
C SER A 42 -2.40 33.25 -18.87
N LEU A 43 -2.23 34.23 -19.76
CA LEU A 43 -1.55 35.50 -19.44
C LEU A 43 -2.22 36.24 -18.27
N ALA A 44 -3.55 36.17 -18.17
CA ALA A 44 -4.31 36.78 -17.07
C ALA A 44 -4.01 36.14 -15.71
N ARG A 45 -3.62 34.85 -15.68
CA ARG A 45 -3.29 34.12 -14.45
C ARG A 45 -1.80 34.10 -14.15
N LEU A 46 -0.96 34.68 -15.01
CA LEU A 46 0.48 34.75 -14.79
C LEU A 46 0.84 35.42 -13.43
N PRO A 47 0.18 36.51 -12.98
CA PRO A 47 0.46 37.09 -11.66
C PRO A 47 0.14 36.13 -10.51
N LEU A 48 -0.92 35.32 -10.63
CA LEU A 48 -1.28 34.31 -9.63
C LEU A 48 -0.23 33.19 -9.58
N ILE A 49 0.18 32.68 -10.73
CA ILE A 49 1.19 31.61 -10.83
C ILE A 49 2.55 32.10 -10.30
N ALA A 50 3.02 33.26 -10.77
CA ALA A 50 4.27 33.86 -10.32
C ALA A 50 4.23 34.23 -8.83
N GLY A 51 3.10 34.77 -8.35
CA GLY A 51 2.90 35.06 -6.93
C GLY A 51 2.91 33.81 -6.06
N SER A 52 2.31 32.70 -6.53
CA SER A 52 2.35 31.40 -5.85
C SER A 52 3.75 30.81 -5.82
N PHE A 53 4.49 30.90 -6.92
CA PHE A 53 5.91 30.54 -6.97
C PHE A 53 6.73 31.35 -5.97
N ALA A 54 6.53 32.67 -5.92
CA ALA A 54 7.19 33.53 -4.95
C ALA A 54 6.85 33.15 -3.51
N ILE A 55 5.58 32.82 -3.21
CA ILE A 55 5.15 32.34 -1.89
C ILE A 55 5.94 31.08 -1.50
N VAL A 56 6.00 30.05 -2.38
CA VAL A 56 6.71 28.79 -2.08
C VAL A 56 8.20 29.04 -1.84
N VAL A 57 8.85 29.86 -2.67
CA VAL A 57 10.27 30.24 -2.49
C VAL A 57 10.48 30.95 -1.15
N LEU A 58 9.64 31.92 -0.81
CA LEU A 58 9.75 32.68 0.43
C LEU A 58 9.47 31.83 1.67
N LEU A 59 8.55 30.85 1.59
CA LEU A 59 8.30 29.88 2.64
C LEU A 59 9.52 28.99 2.87
N PHE A 60 10.06 28.37 1.82
CA PHE A 60 11.28 27.55 1.94
C PHE A 60 12.46 28.38 2.44
N HIS A 61 12.64 29.59 1.92
CA HIS A 61 13.67 30.50 2.38
C HIS A 61 13.53 30.79 3.89
N GLY A 62 12.34 31.25 4.32
CA GLY A 62 12.07 31.59 5.71
C GLY A 62 12.19 30.41 6.68
N LEU A 63 11.80 29.20 6.27
CA LEU A 63 11.90 27.99 7.08
C LEU A 63 13.32 27.42 7.16
N LEU A 64 14.15 27.61 6.12
CA LEU A 64 15.53 27.12 6.10
C LEU A 64 16.53 28.10 6.72
N THR A 65 16.26 29.42 6.70
CA THR A 65 17.14 30.46 7.27
C THR A 65 17.51 30.22 8.74
N PRO A 66 16.61 29.77 9.65
CA PRO A 66 16.96 29.46 11.03
C PRO A 66 18.06 28.41 11.16
N PHE A 67 18.16 27.46 10.22
CA PHE A 67 19.16 26.39 10.24
C PHE A 67 20.51 26.81 9.60
N SER A 68 20.68 28.08 9.23
CA SER A 68 21.88 28.62 8.57
C SER A 68 23.10 28.82 9.51
N PHE A 69 23.39 27.83 10.35
CA PHE A 69 24.59 27.78 11.20
C PHE A 69 25.72 27.01 10.52
N ARG A 70 26.97 27.31 10.90
CA ARG A 70 28.17 26.77 10.23
C ARG A 70 28.17 25.25 10.06
N PHE A 71 27.74 24.51 11.09
CA PHE A 71 27.76 23.05 11.09
C PHE A 71 26.41 22.41 10.68
N VAL A 72 25.32 23.18 10.64
CA VAL A 72 23.97 22.66 10.38
C VAL A 72 23.52 22.96 8.96
N ALA A 73 23.87 24.14 8.43
CA ALA A 73 23.35 24.63 7.16
C ALA A 73 23.65 23.69 5.99
N LYS A 74 24.92 23.28 5.84
CA LYS A 74 25.32 22.43 4.72
C LYS A 74 24.65 21.04 4.79
N PRO A 75 24.75 20.28 5.89
CA PRO A 75 24.06 19.00 6.01
C PRO A 75 22.54 19.09 5.80
N ALA A 76 21.88 20.10 6.38
CA ALA A 76 20.43 20.27 6.25
C ALA A 76 20.02 20.57 4.80
N LEU A 77 20.68 21.52 4.12
CA LEU A 77 20.38 21.86 2.73
C LEU A 77 20.65 20.69 1.78
N ILE A 78 21.73 19.94 2.00
CA ILE A 78 22.04 18.73 1.24
C ILE A 78 20.95 17.67 1.43
N LEU A 79 20.54 17.41 2.66
CA LEU A 79 19.47 16.47 2.97
C LEU A 79 18.16 16.86 2.26
N PHE A 80 17.75 18.12 2.37
CA PHE A 80 16.53 18.59 1.70
C PHE A 80 16.60 18.50 0.17
N LEU A 81 17.75 18.78 -0.45
CA LEU A 81 17.93 18.63 -1.90
C LEU A 81 17.83 17.17 -2.34
N LEU A 82 18.48 16.25 -1.61
CA LEU A 82 18.46 14.82 -1.93
C LEU A 82 17.06 14.24 -1.71
N THR A 83 16.43 14.52 -0.57
CA THR A 83 15.04 14.11 -0.30
C THR A 83 14.11 14.67 -1.35
N ALA A 84 14.24 15.96 -1.70
CA ALA A 84 13.37 16.56 -2.68
C ALA A 84 13.54 15.96 -4.08
N SER A 85 14.78 15.67 -4.46
CA SER A 85 15.08 15.01 -5.71
C SER A 85 14.54 13.58 -5.77
N ALA A 86 14.69 12.80 -4.70
CA ALA A 86 14.18 11.44 -4.64
C ALA A 86 12.64 11.44 -4.68
N SER A 87 11.99 12.26 -3.86
CA SER A 87 10.53 12.43 -3.85
C SER A 87 9.99 12.86 -5.22
N ALA A 88 10.65 13.83 -5.87
CA ALA A 88 10.24 14.30 -7.19
C ALA A 88 10.28 13.18 -8.25
N TRP A 89 11.28 12.29 -8.20
CA TRP A 89 11.34 11.14 -9.10
C TRP A 89 10.08 10.27 -8.98
N PHE A 90 9.75 9.82 -7.77
CA PHE A 90 8.61 8.94 -7.57
C PHE A 90 7.28 9.62 -7.91
N ILE A 91 7.11 10.89 -7.51
CA ILE A 91 5.93 11.68 -7.87
C ILE A 91 5.80 11.83 -9.39
N ASN A 92 6.91 12.05 -10.10
CA ASN A 92 6.90 12.25 -11.55
C ASN A 92 6.64 10.95 -12.32
N GLN A 93 7.35 9.88 -11.98
CA GLN A 93 7.28 8.60 -12.70
C GLN A 93 6.00 7.81 -12.40
N TYR A 94 5.51 7.88 -11.16
CA TYR A 94 4.40 7.01 -10.71
C TYR A 94 3.15 7.78 -10.29
N GLY A 95 3.20 9.11 -10.19
CA GLY A 95 2.07 9.90 -9.68
C GLY A 95 1.77 9.65 -8.20
N VAL A 96 2.71 9.05 -7.45
CA VAL A 96 2.50 8.69 -6.04
C VAL A 96 2.41 9.93 -5.16
N VAL A 97 1.65 9.78 -4.08
CA VAL A 97 1.40 10.82 -3.10
C VAL A 97 2.16 10.49 -1.82
N ILE A 98 3.14 11.31 -1.44
CA ILE A 98 3.99 11.01 -0.29
C ILE A 98 3.26 11.38 1.01
N ASP A 99 2.62 10.38 1.61
CA ASP A 99 1.91 10.49 2.88
C ASP A 99 2.49 9.53 3.94
N LYS A 100 1.82 9.45 5.10
CA LYS A 100 2.26 8.56 6.19
C LYS A 100 2.30 7.09 5.76
N ALA A 101 1.34 6.63 4.94
CA ALA A 101 1.25 5.23 4.53
C ALA A 101 2.43 4.86 3.62
N ILE A 102 2.80 5.71 2.65
CA ILE A 102 3.99 5.49 1.82
C ILE A 102 5.27 5.44 2.67
N ILE A 103 5.42 6.33 3.65
CA ILE A 103 6.58 6.27 4.55
C ILE A 103 6.56 4.97 5.38
N GLN A 104 5.40 4.52 5.86
CA GLN A 104 5.27 3.25 6.57
C GLN A 104 5.68 2.09 5.67
N SER A 105 5.21 2.04 4.42
CA SER A 105 5.63 1.04 3.44
C SER A 105 7.14 1.05 3.25
N ILE A 106 7.79 2.21 3.06
CA ILE A 106 9.26 2.30 2.94
C ILE A 106 10.00 1.66 4.12
N PHE A 107 9.47 1.77 5.34
CA PHE A 107 10.08 1.15 6.54
C PHE A 107 9.72 -0.33 6.73
N GLU A 108 8.60 -0.79 6.16
CA GLU A 108 8.11 -2.17 6.25
C GLU A 108 8.47 -3.02 5.00
N THR A 109 8.96 -2.39 3.94
CA THR A 109 9.47 -2.99 2.69
C THR A 109 10.77 -3.76 2.92
N ASP A 110 10.97 -4.85 2.17
CA ASP A 110 12.22 -5.61 2.16
C ASP A 110 13.22 -5.14 1.08
N THR A 111 14.45 -5.66 1.13
CA THR A 111 15.52 -5.24 0.21
C THR A 111 15.24 -5.54 -1.26
N ARG A 112 14.44 -6.57 -1.57
CA ARG A 112 14.13 -6.99 -2.94
C ARG A 112 13.05 -6.09 -3.52
N GLU A 113 12.00 -5.85 -2.76
CA GLU A 113 10.94 -4.91 -3.14
C GLU A 113 11.50 -3.49 -3.34
N ALA A 114 12.44 -3.05 -2.49
CA ALA A 114 13.16 -1.79 -2.70
C ALA A 114 14.05 -1.81 -3.96
N ALA A 115 14.68 -2.94 -4.27
CA ALA A 115 15.54 -3.08 -5.45
C ALA A 115 14.75 -3.01 -6.76
N GLU A 116 13.48 -3.44 -6.78
CA GLU A 116 12.62 -3.34 -7.98
C GLU A 116 12.33 -1.89 -8.39
N LEU A 117 12.44 -0.95 -7.46
CA LEU A 117 12.27 0.49 -7.70
C LEU A 117 13.56 1.20 -8.12
N LEU A 118 14.71 0.53 -7.99
CA LEU A 118 16.01 1.09 -8.38
C LEU A 118 16.21 1.00 -9.88
N SER A 119 16.57 2.12 -10.50
CA SER A 119 16.97 2.16 -11.90
C SER A 119 18.13 3.10 -12.15
N TRP A 120 18.85 2.89 -13.26
CA TRP A 120 19.91 3.80 -13.68
C TRP A 120 19.38 5.22 -13.92
N ARG A 121 18.16 5.35 -14.44
CA ARG A 121 17.53 6.66 -14.64
C ARG A 121 17.21 7.36 -13.32
N LEU A 122 16.73 6.64 -12.31
CA LEU A 122 16.58 7.17 -10.95
C LEU A 122 17.91 7.71 -10.43
N VAL A 123 18.98 6.90 -10.53
CA VAL A 123 20.32 7.30 -10.06
C VAL A 123 20.81 8.55 -10.78
N LEU A 124 20.69 8.59 -12.11
CA LEU A 124 21.08 9.73 -12.91
C LEU A 124 20.25 10.98 -12.57
N PHE A 125 18.93 10.83 -12.44
CA PHE A 125 18.04 11.91 -12.06
C PHE A 125 18.44 12.49 -10.70
N VAL A 126 18.55 11.64 -9.67
CA VAL A 126 18.95 12.07 -8.32
C VAL A 126 20.35 12.67 -8.32
N ALA A 127 21.30 12.11 -9.08
CA ALA A 127 22.64 12.67 -9.20
C ALA A 127 22.63 14.07 -9.83
N MET A 128 21.79 14.32 -10.83
CA MET A 128 21.72 15.61 -11.54
C MET A 128 20.91 16.66 -10.79
N THR A 129 19.72 16.31 -10.27
CA THR A 129 18.79 17.27 -9.66
C THR A 129 18.97 17.41 -8.15
N GLY A 130 19.58 16.43 -7.48
CA GLY A 130 19.90 16.46 -6.05
C GLY A 130 21.40 16.50 -5.78
N GLY A 131 22.15 15.54 -6.34
CA GLY A 131 23.57 15.30 -6.09
C GLY A 131 24.48 16.46 -6.53
N LEU A 132 24.30 16.97 -7.74
CA LEU A 132 25.07 18.09 -8.27
C LEU A 132 24.81 19.37 -7.46
N PRO A 133 23.56 19.80 -7.20
CA PRO A 133 23.27 20.89 -6.26
C PRO A 133 23.86 20.66 -4.86
N ALA A 134 23.73 19.45 -4.31
CA ALA A 134 24.30 19.10 -3.00
C ALA A 134 25.82 19.23 -2.98
N LEU A 135 26.51 18.83 -4.05
CA LEU A 135 27.96 18.97 -4.20
C LEU A 135 28.38 20.45 -4.28
N LEU A 136 27.60 21.29 -4.98
CA LEU A 136 27.81 22.73 -5.02
C LEU A 136 27.64 23.35 -3.62
N VAL A 137 26.61 22.94 -2.87
CA VAL A 137 26.40 23.36 -1.46
C VAL A 137 27.57 22.91 -0.57
N ALA A 138 28.04 21.67 -0.73
CA ALA A 138 29.16 21.12 0.03
C ALA A 138 30.45 21.92 -0.21
N ARG A 139 30.75 22.25 -1.47
CA ARG A 139 31.96 22.99 -1.88
C ARG A 139 31.87 24.50 -1.72
N ALA A 140 30.67 25.06 -1.53
CA ALA A 140 30.49 26.50 -1.38
C ALA A 140 31.31 27.05 -0.19
N ASN A 141 32.07 28.12 -0.43
CA ASN A 141 32.78 28.84 0.62
C ASN A 141 31.82 29.85 1.28
N VAL A 142 31.17 29.43 2.36
CA VAL A 142 30.04 30.16 2.98
C VAL A 142 30.51 31.03 4.14
N ARG A 143 30.10 32.30 4.13
CA ARG A 143 30.23 33.21 5.27
C ARG A 143 29.00 33.11 6.16
N PHE A 144 29.20 32.66 7.40
CA PHE A 144 28.16 32.59 8.42
C PHE A 144 28.29 33.78 9.38
N PRO A 145 27.26 34.64 9.50
CA PRO A 145 27.22 35.68 10.53
C PRO A 145 27.22 35.03 11.93
N ALA A 146 28.10 35.48 12.82
CA ALA A 146 28.24 34.95 14.18
C ALA A 146 27.72 35.93 15.24
N GLY A 147 27.50 35.44 16.46
CA GLY A 147 27.05 36.23 17.61
C GLY A 147 25.59 36.71 17.53
N VAL A 148 25.20 37.55 18.49
CA VAL A 148 23.83 38.06 18.64
C VAL A 148 23.34 38.80 17.39
N ARG A 149 24.22 39.58 16.75
CA ARG A 149 23.92 40.25 15.47
C ARG A 149 23.60 39.26 14.35
N GLY A 150 24.31 38.13 14.30
CA GLY A 150 24.02 37.05 13.35
C GLY A 150 22.69 36.35 13.63
N ILE A 151 22.31 36.17 14.89
CA ILE A 151 21.01 35.62 15.27
C ILE A 151 19.90 36.58 14.85
N GLY A 152 20.02 37.87 15.18
CA GLY A 152 19.07 38.91 14.79
C GLY A 152 18.90 39.03 13.26
N GLN A 153 19.98 38.91 12.49
CA GLN A 153 19.92 38.87 11.03
C GLN A 153 19.10 37.68 10.52
N ARG A 154 19.33 36.48 11.05
CA ARG A 154 18.57 35.29 10.66
C ARG A 154 17.10 35.40 11.00
N ALA A 155 16.80 35.83 12.23
CA ALA A 155 15.44 36.05 12.68
C ALA A 155 14.72 37.09 11.82
N GLY A 156 15.36 38.23 11.55
CA GLY A 156 14.80 39.28 10.69
C GLY A 156 14.58 38.83 9.25
N ILE A 157 15.51 38.09 8.66
CA ILE A 157 15.36 37.53 7.32
C ILE A 157 14.24 36.48 7.27
N ALA A 158 14.20 35.57 8.23
CA ALA A 158 13.17 34.54 8.30
C ALA A 158 11.79 35.18 8.47
N ALA A 159 11.64 36.07 9.45
CA ALA A 159 10.40 36.81 9.70
C ALA A 159 9.99 37.65 8.49
N GLY A 160 10.93 38.36 7.86
CA GLY A 160 10.65 39.15 6.65
C GLY A 160 10.18 38.28 5.48
N SER A 161 10.82 37.13 5.24
CA SER A 161 10.42 36.21 4.17
C SER A 161 9.02 35.64 4.43
N LEU A 162 8.74 35.21 5.66
CA LEU A 162 7.44 34.69 6.06
C LEU A 162 6.34 35.77 6.05
N ALA A 163 6.66 37.01 6.43
CA ALA A 163 5.73 38.13 6.40
C ALA A 163 5.34 38.51 4.96
N VAL A 164 6.31 38.54 4.03
CA VAL A 164 6.04 38.79 2.61
C VAL A 164 5.23 37.63 2.01
N ALA A 165 5.56 36.38 2.34
CA ALA A 165 4.78 35.23 1.92
C ALA A 165 3.32 35.31 2.44
N ALA A 166 3.13 35.66 3.71
CA ALA A 166 1.80 35.85 4.31
C ALA A 166 1.02 36.99 3.64
N LEU A 167 1.67 38.12 3.34
CA LEU A 167 1.05 39.22 2.62
C LEU A 167 0.59 38.79 1.22
N LEU A 168 1.46 38.10 0.47
CA LEU A 168 1.10 37.56 -0.85
C LEU A 168 -0.05 36.55 -0.75
N LEU A 169 -0.06 35.69 0.26
CA LEU A 169 -1.16 34.76 0.51
C LEU A 169 -2.48 35.48 0.77
N VAL A 170 -2.47 36.58 1.54
CA VAL A 170 -3.66 37.41 1.79
C VAL A 170 -4.14 38.08 0.51
N VAL A 171 -3.22 38.66 -0.28
CA VAL A 171 -3.55 39.32 -1.56
C VAL A 171 -4.15 38.33 -2.56
N LEU A 172 -3.61 37.11 -2.62
CA LEU A 172 -4.02 36.06 -3.56
C LEU A 172 -5.09 35.11 -2.99
N PHE A 173 -5.58 35.36 -1.77
CA PHE A 173 -6.42 34.42 -1.02
C PHE A 173 -7.68 34.00 -1.79
N LYS A 174 -8.38 34.96 -2.42
CA LYS A 174 -9.61 34.69 -3.18
C LYS A 174 -9.38 33.71 -4.33
N SER A 175 -8.19 33.70 -4.92
CA SER A 175 -7.84 32.82 -6.03
C SER A 175 -7.22 31.50 -5.58
N LEU A 176 -6.49 31.50 -4.45
CA LEU A 176 -5.79 30.32 -3.93
C LEU A 176 -6.68 29.42 -3.06
N ALA A 177 -7.58 30.00 -2.27
CA ALA A 177 -8.39 29.24 -1.32
C ALA A 177 -9.28 28.18 -1.97
N PRO A 178 -9.98 28.44 -3.10
CA PRO A 178 -10.74 27.41 -3.79
C PRO A 178 -9.86 26.26 -4.29
N ALA A 179 -8.74 26.60 -4.96
CA ALA A 179 -7.80 25.61 -5.48
C ALA A 179 -7.27 24.68 -4.38
N VAL A 180 -6.81 25.21 -3.24
CA VAL A 180 -6.29 24.38 -2.14
C VAL A 180 -7.40 23.58 -1.42
N ARG A 181 -8.64 24.11 -1.40
CA ARG A 181 -9.77 23.46 -0.72
C ARG A 181 -10.34 22.30 -1.53
N GLU A 182 -10.46 22.49 -2.84
CA GLU A 182 -11.00 21.51 -3.78
C GLU A 182 -9.94 20.49 -4.20
N HIS A 183 -8.69 20.92 -4.36
CA HIS A 183 -7.54 20.08 -4.74
C HIS A 183 -6.64 19.78 -3.53
N ARG A 184 -7.15 19.01 -2.57
CA ARG A 184 -6.44 18.68 -1.32
C ARG A 184 -5.17 17.86 -1.56
N GLU A 185 -5.05 17.20 -2.70
CA GLU A 185 -3.88 16.45 -3.16
C GLU A 185 -2.63 17.32 -3.31
N LEU A 186 -2.78 18.62 -3.62
CA LEU A 186 -1.66 19.54 -3.86
C LEU A 186 -0.69 19.60 -2.68
N ARG A 187 -1.19 19.49 -1.44
CA ARG A 187 -0.35 19.55 -0.23
C ARG A 187 0.62 18.37 -0.11
N TYR A 188 0.32 17.25 -0.75
CA TYR A 188 1.11 16.04 -0.71
C TYR A 188 2.10 15.94 -1.88
N LEU A 189 1.96 16.80 -2.90
CA LEU A 189 2.90 16.92 -4.02
C LEU A 189 4.06 17.87 -3.70
N LEU A 190 3.82 18.88 -2.86
CA LEU A 190 4.82 19.90 -2.55
C LEU A 190 5.99 19.32 -1.74
N THR A 191 7.14 19.26 -2.39
CA THR A 191 8.35 18.60 -1.91
C THR A 191 9.40 19.62 -1.46
N PRO A 192 10.14 19.42 -0.35
CA PRO A 192 10.19 18.24 0.53
C PRO A 192 9.20 18.29 1.71
N THR A 193 8.27 19.25 1.73
CA THR A 193 7.34 19.43 2.87
C THR A 193 6.42 18.23 3.07
N ASN A 194 6.03 17.53 2.00
CA ASN A 194 5.29 16.28 2.03
C ASN A 194 6.04 15.18 2.82
N ALA A 195 7.28 14.89 2.44
CA ALA A 195 8.12 13.88 3.07
C ALA A 195 8.38 14.19 4.55
N VAL A 196 8.63 15.47 4.89
CA VAL A 196 8.81 15.90 6.28
C VAL A 196 7.53 15.68 7.10
N GLN A 197 6.37 16.07 6.58
CA GLN A 197 5.09 15.91 7.27
C GLN A 197 4.72 14.42 7.43
N ALA A 198 4.94 13.62 6.40
CA ALA A 198 4.71 12.19 6.40
C ALA A 198 5.61 11.48 7.42
N MET A 199 6.92 11.76 7.41
CA MET A 199 7.89 11.24 8.37
C MET A 199 7.55 11.62 9.81
N ASN A 200 7.21 12.90 10.05
CA ASN A 200 6.82 13.36 11.38
C ASN A 200 5.52 12.69 11.88
N SER A 201 4.57 12.43 10.99
CA SER A 201 3.34 11.70 11.32
C SER A 201 3.63 10.23 11.63
N TYR A 202 4.53 9.59 10.87
CA TYR A 202 4.99 8.23 11.11
C TYR A 202 5.73 8.10 12.46
N LEU A 203 6.73 8.95 12.72
CA LEU A 203 7.52 8.92 13.96
C LEU A 203 6.67 9.19 15.20
N ARG A 204 5.70 10.11 15.12
CA ARG A 204 4.77 10.36 16.24
C ARG A 204 3.92 9.13 16.57
N ASN A 205 3.49 8.38 15.56
CA ASN A 205 2.78 7.12 15.77
C ASN A 205 3.71 5.99 16.22
N ARG A 206 4.97 5.96 15.77
CA ARG A 206 5.94 4.93 16.15
C ARG A 206 6.45 5.09 17.58
N TRP A 207 6.61 6.33 18.04
CA TRP A 207 7.09 6.69 19.37
C TRP A 207 5.98 7.04 20.36
N SER A 208 4.71 6.83 20.01
CA SER A 208 3.64 6.84 21.00
C SER A 208 3.93 5.79 22.08
N SER A 209 3.59 6.09 23.34
CA SER A 209 3.87 5.20 24.47
C SER A 209 3.39 3.77 24.20
N PRO A 210 4.15 2.74 24.62
CA PRO A 210 3.73 1.35 24.46
C PRO A 210 2.34 1.16 25.07
N VAL A 211 1.37 0.81 24.24
CA VAL A 211 0.02 0.48 24.69
C VAL A 211 0.01 -1.03 24.98
N PRO A 212 -0.43 -1.48 26.16
CA PRO A 212 -0.58 -2.91 26.42
C PRO A 212 -1.50 -3.56 25.38
N LEU A 213 -1.15 -4.76 24.92
CA LEU A 213 -1.98 -5.53 23.99
C LEU A 213 -3.37 -5.77 24.62
N ALA A 214 -4.40 -5.17 24.02
CA ALA A 214 -5.78 -5.34 24.47
C ALA A 214 -6.32 -6.71 24.02
N PRO A 215 -6.83 -7.55 24.94
CA PRO A 215 -7.40 -8.83 24.56
C PRO A 215 -8.71 -8.65 23.77
N LEU A 216 -9.03 -9.64 22.93
CA LEU A 216 -10.25 -9.64 22.12
C LEU A 216 -10.74 -11.09 21.94
N GLY A 217 -12.03 -11.32 22.13
CA GLY A 217 -12.67 -12.61 21.84
C GLY A 217 -12.10 -13.79 22.63
N ARG A 218 -11.69 -13.59 23.89
CA ARG A 218 -11.25 -14.68 24.78
C ARG A 218 -12.37 -15.64 25.17
N ASP A 219 -13.62 -15.21 24.98
CA ASP A 219 -14.82 -16.02 25.10
C ASP A 219 -15.10 -16.87 23.85
N ALA A 220 -14.30 -16.74 22.79
CA ALA A 220 -14.53 -17.43 21.54
C ALA A 220 -14.47 -18.94 21.71
N ALA A 221 -15.53 -19.61 21.28
CA ALA A 221 -15.63 -21.05 21.29
C ALA A 221 -16.28 -21.55 19.99
N LYS A 222 -16.05 -22.82 19.67
CA LYS A 222 -16.78 -23.50 18.60
C LYS A 222 -18.24 -23.66 18.99
N GLY A 223 -19.15 -23.18 18.14
CA GLY A 223 -20.58 -23.24 18.37
C GLY A 223 -21.20 -24.62 18.18
N SER A 224 -22.52 -24.67 18.31
CA SER A 224 -23.29 -25.92 18.29
C SER A 224 -23.12 -26.80 17.03
N ARG A 225 -22.78 -26.22 15.87
CA ARG A 225 -22.61 -26.99 14.62
C ARG A 225 -21.34 -27.83 14.57
N TRP A 226 -20.44 -27.66 15.54
CA TRP A 226 -19.26 -28.50 15.73
C TRP A 226 -19.54 -29.76 16.54
N ALA A 227 -20.68 -29.83 17.25
CA ALA A 227 -21.00 -30.96 18.10
C ALA A 227 -21.25 -32.25 17.27
N GLY A 228 -20.68 -33.37 17.72
CA GLY A 228 -20.87 -34.69 17.10
C GLY A 228 -20.18 -34.87 15.73
N GLN A 229 -19.31 -33.94 15.35
CA GLN A 229 -18.65 -33.93 14.06
C GLN A 229 -17.27 -34.59 14.12
N ALA A 230 -17.08 -35.70 13.39
CA ALA A 230 -15.83 -36.46 13.41
C ALA A 230 -14.76 -35.98 12.41
N ARG A 231 -15.18 -35.35 11.29
CA ARG A 231 -14.25 -34.86 10.25
C ARG A 231 -13.58 -33.56 10.71
N ARG A 232 -12.29 -33.37 10.45
CA ARG A 232 -11.62 -32.07 10.70
C ARG A 232 -11.99 -31.06 9.61
N THR A 233 -11.87 -29.77 9.90
CA THR A 233 -11.95 -28.71 8.89
C THR A 233 -10.58 -28.16 8.52
N VAL A 234 -10.40 -27.80 7.25
CA VAL A 234 -9.28 -26.99 6.78
C VAL A 234 -9.84 -25.78 6.03
N THR A 235 -9.65 -24.60 6.60
CA THR A 235 -10.06 -23.34 5.99
C THR A 235 -8.82 -22.59 5.53
N VAL A 236 -8.75 -22.32 4.24
CA VAL A 236 -7.69 -21.53 3.64
C VAL A 236 -8.19 -20.11 3.43
N ILE A 237 -7.48 -19.13 3.97
CA ILE A 237 -7.71 -17.71 3.68
C ILE A 237 -6.58 -17.28 2.75
N VAL A 238 -6.90 -16.89 1.53
CA VAL A 238 -5.91 -16.38 0.59
C VAL A 238 -5.97 -14.86 0.61
N VAL A 239 -4.91 -14.23 1.10
CA VAL A 239 -4.72 -12.78 1.05
C VAL A 239 -3.97 -12.47 -0.23
N GLY A 240 -4.71 -12.00 -1.24
CA GLY A 240 -4.16 -11.48 -2.48
C GLY A 240 -3.46 -10.14 -2.27
N GLU A 241 -2.65 -9.78 -3.26
CA GLU A 241 -1.85 -8.55 -3.25
C GLU A 241 -2.12 -7.78 -4.55
N THR A 242 -2.50 -6.51 -4.44
CA THR A 242 -2.57 -5.55 -5.56
C THR A 242 -3.60 -5.89 -6.69
N ALA A 243 -4.35 -6.99 -6.58
CA ALA A 243 -5.32 -7.40 -7.58
C ALA A 243 -6.60 -6.52 -7.53
N ARG A 244 -6.97 -5.88 -8.64
CA ARG A 244 -8.14 -4.99 -8.75
C ARG A 244 -9.30 -5.68 -9.45
N ALA A 245 -10.52 -5.47 -8.94
CA ALA A 245 -11.73 -6.13 -9.45
C ALA A 245 -12.00 -5.85 -10.94
N ALA A 246 -11.58 -4.67 -11.42
CA ALA A 246 -11.79 -4.22 -12.79
C ALA A 246 -11.11 -5.09 -13.87
N ASN A 247 -10.10 -5.88 -13.51
CA ASN A 247 -9.35 -6.73 -14.44
C ASN A 247 -9.69 -8.23 -14.29
N PHE A 248 -10.76 -8.57 -13.57
CA PHE A 248 -11.25 -9.93 -13.44
C PHE A 248 -12.34 -10.22 -14.48
N SER A 249 -12.15 -11.21 -15.35
CA SER A 249 -13.17 -11.61 -16.34
C SER A 249 -14.46 -12.10 -15.68
N LEU A 250 -14.37 -12.62 -14.45
CA LEU A 250 -15.53 -12.97 -13.60
C LEU A 250 -16.43 -11.76 -13.29
N ASN A 251 -15.90 -10.54 -13.36
CA ASN A 251 -16.61 -9.27 -13.16
C ASN A 251 -16.96 -8.57 -14.49
N GLY A 252 -16.81 -9.26 -15.63
CA GLY A 252 -17.11 -8.70 -16.96
C GLY A 252 -15.94 -7.99 -17.64
N TYR A 253 -14.70 -8.18 -17.16
CA TYR A 253 -13.52 -7.68 -17.88
C TYR A 253 -13.37 -8.34 -19.26
N ALA A 254 -12.92 -7.55 -20.24
CA ALA A 254 -12.92 -7.95 -21.65
C ALA A 254 -11.90 -9.06 -21.99
N ARG A 255 -10.76 -9.10 -21.29
CA ARG A 255 -9.77 -10.18 -21.46
C ARG A 255 -10.11 -11.31 -20.50
N ASP A 256 -9.94 -12.53 -20.99
CA ASP A 256 -10.21 -13.76 -20.24
C ASP A 256 -9.08 -14.06 -19.23
N THR A 257 -9.06 -13.29 -18.15
CA THR A 257 -8.04 -13.32 -17.08
C THR A 257 -8.32 -14.36 -16.00
N ASN A 258 -9.53 -14.91 -15.92
CA ASN A 258 -9.90 -15.95 -14.96
C ASN A 258 -10.51 -17.21 -15.60
N PRO A 259 -9.84 -17.84 -16.59
CA PRO A 259 -10.40 -18.96 -17.34
C PRO A 259 -10.62 -20.23 -16.50
N GLN A 260 -9.83 -20.46 -15.44
CA GLN A 260 -9.96 -21.66 -14.61
C GLN A 260 -11.05 -21.49 -13.57
N LEU A 261 -11.03 -20.37 -12.84
CA LEU A 261 -12.05 -20.06 -11.83
C LEU A 261 -13.45 -19.95 -12.43
N ALA A 262 -13.58 -19.49 -13.69
CA ALA A 262 -14.87 -19.48 -14.39
C ALA A 262 -15.50 -20.87 -14.58
N ARG A 263 -14.70 -21.95 -14.48
CA ARG A 263 -15.14 -23.35 -14.58
C ARG A 263 -15.35 -24.00 -13.22
N GLU A 264 -14.95 -23.34 -12.14
CA GLU A 264 -15.05 -23.91 -10.79
C GLU A 264 -16.49 -23.94 -10.28
N GLN A 265 -17.01 -25.15 -10.13
CA GLN A 265 -18.35 -25.37 -9.60
C GLN A 265 -18.42 -24.97 -8.12
N GLY A 266 -19.46 -24.20 -7.77
CA GLY A 266 -19.70 -23.77 -6.40
C GLY A 266 -18.82 -22.60 -5.94
N LEU A 267 -18.02 -22.01 -6.83
CA LEU A 267 -17.32 -20.75 -6.56
C LEU A 267 -18.31 -19.58 -6.54
N VAL A 268 -18.32 -18.82 -5.44
CA VAL A 268 -19.08 -17.58 -5.32
C VAL A 268 -18.11 -16.41 -5.50
N ASN A 269 -18.27 -15.64 -6.57
CA ASN A 269 -17.52 -14.41 -6.82
C ASN A 269 -18.36 -13.20 -6.38
N PHE A 270 -17.86 -12.42 -5.42
CA PHE A 270 -18.49 -11.21 -4.94
C PHE A 270 -18.02 -10.01 -5.76
N ALA A 271 -18.93 -9.40 -6.52
CA ALA A 271 -18.56 -8.43 -7.55
C ALA A 271 -18.34 -7.00 -7.03
N ASN A 272 -18.80 -6.67 -5.82
CA ASN A 272 -18.83 -5.30 -5.29
C ASN A 272 -18.21 -5.24 -3.88
N VAL A 273 -16.87 -5.25 -3.83
CA VAL A 273 -16.12 -5.34 -2.56
C VAL A 273 -15.05 -4.26 -2.46
N GLN A 274 -15.13 -3.45 -1.41
CA GLN A 274 -14.18 -2.36 -1.19
C GLN A 274 -13.11 -2.73 -0.15
N SER A 275 -11.85 -2.40 -0.43
CA SER A 275 -10.75 -2.58 0.49
C SER A 275 -10.82 -1.58 1.66
N CYS A 276 -10.21 -1.94 2.78
CA CYS A 276 -10.07 -1.02 3.92
C CYS A 276 -8.99 0.06 3.69
N GLY A 277 -7.96 -0.25 2.92
CA GLY A 277 -6.88 0.67 2.58
C GLY A 277 -6.45 0.52 1.13
N THR A 278 -5.45 1.28 0.73
CA THR A 278 -4.85 1.27 -0.60
C THR A 278 -3.38 0.83 -0.57
N ALA A 279 -2.93 0.27 0.55
CA ALA A 279 -1.59 -0.24 0.73
C ALA A 279 -1.63 -1.42 1.71
N THR A 280 -0.81 -2.45 1.49
CA THR A 280 -0.72 -3.65 2.34
C THR A 280 -0.56 -3.31 3.82
N ALA A 281 0.28 -2.31 4.13
CA ALA A 281 0.56 -1.82 5.48
C ALA A 281 -0.67 -1.28 6.24
N VAL A 282 -1.75 -0.92 5.52
CA VAL A 282 -3.02 -0.46 6.09
C VAL A 282 -4.08 -1.55 5.96
N SER A 283 -4.23 -2.14 4.78
CA SER A 283 -5.29 -3.09 4.49
C SER A 283 -5.17 -4.37 5.31
N VAL A 284 -3.99 -4.97 5.38
CA VAL A 284 -3.80 -6.26 6.07
C VAL A 284 -4.11 -6.12 7.57
N PRO A 285 -3.52 -5.20 8.34
CA PRO A 285 -3.89 -5.06 9.75
C PRO A 285 -5.36 -4.68 9.95
N CYS A 286 -5.95 -3.88 9.05
CA CYS A 286 -7.36 -3.51 9.15
C CYS A 286 -8.30 -4.70 8.99
N VAL A 287 -8.13 -5.52 7.94
CA VAL A 287 -8.98 -6.68 7.62
C VAL A 287 -9.04 -7.67 8.78
N PHE A 288 -7.88 -7.91 9.41
CA PHE A 288 -7.77 -8.86 10.53
C PHE A 288 -8.10 -8.23 11.88
N SER A 289 -8.43 -6.93 11.93
CA SER A 289 -8.94 -6.24 13.13
C SER A 289 -10.47 -6.24 13.17
N SER A 290 -11.04 -6.03 14.36
CA SER A 290 -12.49 -5.81 14.54
C SER A 290 -12.92 -4.35 14.34
N LEU A 291 -12.00 -3.46 13.94
CA LEU A 291 -12.23 -2.02 13.92
C LEU A 291 -13.11 -1.58 12.76
N GLY A 292 -12.91 -2.19 11.58
CA GLY A 292 -13.46 -1.75 10.30
C GLY A 292 -12.80 -0.46 9.78
N HIS A 293 -13.04 -0.14 8.51
CA HIS A 293 -12.44 1.00 7.81
C HIS A 293 -12.61 2.33 8.54
N ASP A 294 -13.86 2.69 8.88
CA ASP A 294 -14.19 4.02 9.43
C ASP A 294 -13.55 4.30 10.80
N ARG A 295 -13.18 3.26 11.55
CA ARG A 295 -12.60 3.36 12.89
C ARG A 295 -11.19 2.78 12.96
N TYR A 296 -10.58 2.49 11.82
CA TYR A 296 -9.25 1.93 11.78
C TYR A 296 -8.23 2.95 12.31
N ASP A 297 -7.42 2.48 13.26
CA ASP A 297 -6.24 3.20 13.74
C ASP A 297 -5.10 2.18 13.84
N ASP A 298 -4.00 2.45 13.14
CA ASP A 298 -2.86 1.54 13.04
C ASP A 298 -2.27 1.19 14.42
N THR A 299 -2.18 2.17 15.32
CA THR A 299 -1.66 1.97 16.67
C THR A 299 -2.60 1.06 17.48
N ARG A 300 -3.91 1.30 17.42
CA ARG A 300 -4.90 0.45 18.10
C ARG A 300 -4.93 -0.96 17.53
N ALA A 301 -4.91 -1.12 16.20
CA ALA A 301 -4.94 -2.42 15.54
C ALA A 301 -3.72 -3.28 15.91
N LYS A 302 -2.52 -2.69 15.93
CA LYS A 302 -1.28 -3.39 16.36
C LYS A 302 -1.26 -3.75 17.85
N ASN A 303 -1.99 -3.02 18.69
CA ASN A 303 -2.07 -3.23 20.13
C ASN A 303 -3.40 -3.82 20.59
N GLN A 304 -4.11 -4.55 19.71
CA GLN A 304 -5.29 -5.34 20.07
C GLN A 304 -5.21 -6.73 19.42
N GLU A 305 -5.67 -7.76 20.12
CA GLU A 305 -5.87 -9.10 19.53
C GLU A 305 -6.86 -9.00 18.35
N GLY A 306 -6.60 -9.76 17.28
CA GLY A 306 -7.34 -9.74 16.02
C GLY A 306 -7.98 -11.09 15.69
N LEU A 307 -8.42 -11.25 14.45
CA LEU A 307 -9.16 -12.43 13.98
C LEU A 307 -8.40 -13.74 14.25
N LEU A 308 -7.10 -13.75 13.99
CA LEU A 308 -6.27 -14.95 14.16
C LEU A 308 -6.15 -15.35 15.63
N ASP A 309 -6.12 -14.38 16.55
CA ASP A 309 -6.13 -14.65 17.99
C ASP A 309 -7.48 -15.21 18.43
N VAL A 310 -8.59 -14.61 17.97
CA VAL A 310 -9.95 -15.07 18.28
C VAL A 310 -10.16 -16.51 17.79
N LEU A 311 -9.65 -16.85 16.61
CA LEU A 311 -9.64 -18.23 16.10
C LEU A 311 -8.75 -19.16 16.94
N SER A 312 -7.60 -18.68 17.42
CA SER A 312 -6.75 -19.46 18.33
C SER A 312 -7.47 -19.75 19.66
N HIS A 313 -8.13 -18.75 20.25
CA HIS A 313 -8.95 -18.88 21.46
C HIS A 313 -10.07 -19.91 21.28
N ALA A 314 -10.72 -19.93 20.10
CA ALA A 314 -11.72 -20.93 19.73
C ALA A 314 -11.16 -22.34 19.47
N GLY A 315 -9.85 -22.55 19.63
CA GLY A 315 -9.18 -23.85 19.59
C GLY A 315 -8.73 -24.30 18.20
N PHE A 316 -8.68 -23.39 17.21
CA PHE A 316 -8.13 -23.70 15.88
C PHE A 316 -6.60 -23.70 15.90
N SER A 317 -6.01 -24.53 15.04
CA SER A 317 -4.60 -24.39 14.68
C SER A 317 -4.48 -23.33 13.59
N VAL A 318 -3.88 -22.19 13.91
CA VAL A 318 -3.72 -21.08 12.97
C VAL A 318 -2.29 -21.02 12.44
N LEU A 319 -2.14 -20.96 11.12
CA LEU A 319 -0.86 -20.85 10.42
C LEU A 319 -0.93 -19.74 9.38
N TRP A 320 0.11 -18.91 9.32
CA TRP A 320 0.34 -17.93 8.27
C TRP A 320 1.53 -18.36 7.40
N ARG A 321 1.32 -18.51 6.10
CA ARG A 321 2.38 -18.73 5.10
C ARG A 321 2.51 -17.49 4.24
N ASP A 322 3.70 -16.92 4.19
CA ASP A 322 3.95 -15.63 3.56
C ASP A 322 4.87 -15.75 2.36
N ASN A 323 4.46 -15.19 1.24
CA ASN A 323 5.29 -14.98 0.05
C ASN A 323 5.37 -13.47 -0.31
N ASN A 324 4.99 -12.59 0.60
CA ASN A 324 5.02 -11.15 0.43
C ASN A 324 6.11 -10.53 1.34
N SER A 325 6.06 -9.23 1.59
CA SER A 325 6.96 -8.53 2.53
C SER A 325 6.56 -8.71 4.00
N GLY A 326 5.91 -9.83 4.35
CA GLY A 326 5.47 -10.15 5.70
C GLY A 326 4.04 -9.74 6.06
N CYS A 327 3.57 -10.24 7.21
CA CYS A 327 2.18 -10.19 7.67
C CYS A 327 1.78 -8.89 8.41
N LYS A 328 2.65 -7.87 8.42
CA LYS A 328 2.38 -6.54 8.99
C LYS A 328 1.92 -6.57 10.48
N GLY A 329 2.44 -7.52 11.25
CA GLY A 329 2.15 -7.69 12.69
C GLY A 329 0.91 -8.54 13.01
N VAL A 330 0.11 -8.92 12.00
CA VAL A 330 -1.12 -9.70 12.19
C VAL A 330 -0.82 -11.13 12.67
N CYS A 331 0.31 -11.68 12.24
CA CYS A 331 0.68 -13.07 12.51
C CYS A 331 1.61 -13.26 13.73
N ASP A 332 1.94 -12.19 14.46
CA ASP A 332 2.96 -12.19 15.54
C ASP A 332 2.68 -13.20 16.67
N ARG A 333 1.43 -13.66 16.78
CA ARG A 333 0.95 -14.53 17.87
C ARG A 333 0.45 -15.89 17.38
N VAL A 334 0.69 -16.23 16.11
CA VAL A 334 0.33 -17.53 15.52
C VAL A 334 1.53 -18.17 14.82
N ALA A 335 1.39 -19.42 14.37
CA ALA A 335 2.46 -20.06 13.61
C ALA A 335 2.70 -19.31 12.30
N PHE A 336 3.96 -19.11 11.92
CA PHE A 336 4.36 -18.34 10.75
C PHE A 336 5.45 -19.08 9.96
N THR A 337 5.32 -19.09 8.64
CA THR A 337 6.32 -19.62 7.70
C THR A 337 6.58 -18.59 6.61
N ASP A 338 7.81 -18.08 6.56
CA ASP A 338 8.29 -17.25 5.46
C ASP A 338 8.77 -18.13 4.30
N LEU A 339 8.15 -17.94 3.14
CA LEU A 339 8.44 -18.58 1.85
C LEU A 339 8.80 -17.55 0.78
N SER A 340 8.86 -16.27 1.14
CA SER A 340 9.24 -15.20 0.22
C SER A 340 10.69 -15.34 -0.22
N THR A 341 11.54 -15.99 0.58
CA THR A 341 12.99 -16.09 0.37
C THR A 341 13.39 -17.29 -0.49
N PRO A 342 14.19 -17.09 -1.56
CA PRO A 342 14.75 -18.20 -2.34
C PRO A 342 15.57 -19.13 -1.44
N ARG A 343 15.30 -20.43 -1.55
CA ARG A 343 16.06 -21.49 -0.85
C ARG A 343 16.61 -22.46 -1.88
N SER A 344 17.79 -23.02 -1.60
CA SER A 344 18.41 -24.03 -2.45
C SER A 344 17.44 -25.21 -2.65
N GLY A 345 17.14 -25.52 -3.91
CA GLY A 345 16.20 -26.58 -4.28
C GLY A 345 14.73 -26.17 -4.40
N ASN A 346 14.37 -24.90 -4.14
CA ASN A 346 13.01 -24.42 -4.36
C ASN A 346 12.77 -24.16 -5.85
N SER A 347 11.97 -25.04 -6.50
CA SER A 347 11.62 -24.93 -7.92
C SER A 347 10.66 -23.78 -8.24
N HIS A 348 10.07 -23.14 -7.23
CA HIS A 348 9.12 -22.04 -7.39
C HIS A 348 9.77 -20.66 -7.33
N CYS A 349 11.09 -20.58 -7.16
CA CYS A 349 11.81 -19.31 -7.22
C CYS A 349 12.69 -19.22 -8.47
N ASP A 350 12.64 -18.07 -9.14
CA ASP A 350 13.49 -17.72 -10.28
C ASP A 350 14.35 -16.50 -9.90
N GLY A 351 15.65 -16.74 -9.73
CA GLY A 351 16.57 -15.75 -9.19
C GLY A 351 16.17 -15.29 -7.79
N ASP A 352 15.84 -14.00 -7.66
CA ASP A 352 15.47 -13.36 -6.40
C ASP A 352 13.95 -13.39 -6.10
N GLU A 353 13.14 -13.90 -7.04
CA GLU A 353 11.68 -13.91 -6.97
C GLU A 353 11.14 -15.30 -6.66
N CYS A 354 10.10 -15.39 -5.83
CA CYS A 354 9.38 -16.63 -5.56
C CYS A 354 7.92 -16.51 -5.99
N HIS A 355 7.45 -17.45 -6.80
CA HIS A 355 6.09 -17.48 -7.29
C HIS A 355 5.15 -18.10 -6.24
N ASP A 356 3.89 -17.63 -6.22
CA ASP A 356 2.91 -17.99 -5.19
C ASP A 356 2.61 -19.48 -5.09
N GLU A 357 2.87 -20.29 -6.12
CA GLU A 357 2.79 -21.76 -6.03
C GLU A 357 3.58 -22.36 -4.87
N GLY A 358 4.68 -21.72 -4.45
CA GLY A 358 5.45 -22.13 -3.26
C GLY A 358 4.62 -22.11 -1.96
N LEU A 359 3.54 -21.33 -1.89
CA LEU A 359 2.60 -21.33 -0.76
C LEU A 359 1.83 -22.66 -0.64
N LEU A 360 1.75 -23.46 -1.70
CA LEU A 360 1.07 -24.76 -1.71
C LEU A 360 2.02 -25.92 -1.41
N GLU A 361 3.33 -25.72 -1.50
CA GLU A 361 4.34 -26.75 -1.27
C GLU A 361 4.22 -27.31 0.16
N GLY A 362 4.20 -28.63 0.33
CA GLY A 362 4.07 -29.30 1.64
C GLY A 362 2.71 -29.11 2.34
N LEU A 363 1.77 -28.37 1.76
CA LEU A 363 0.45 -28.14 2.35
C LEU A 363 -0.36 -29.44 2.53
N PRO A 364 -0.37 -30.40 1.57
CA PRO A 364 -1.09 -31.66 1.75
C PRO A 364 -0.59 -32.47 2.95
N ASP A 365 0.73 -32.56 3.13
CA ASP A 365 1.33 -33.28 4.26
C ASP A 365 1.01 -32.59 5.58
N LEU A 366 1.01 -31.26 5.61
CA LEU A 366 0.63 -30.49 6.79
C LEU A 366 -0.82 -30.79 7.20
N ILE A 367 -1.74 -30.84 6.24
CA ILE A 367 -3.16 -31.16 6.49
C ILE A 367 -3.33 -32.59 6.99
N LYS A 368 -2.63 -33.54 6.38
CA LYS A 368 -2.66 -34.95 6.75
C LYS A 368 -2.26 -35.18 8.21
N HIS A 369 -1.19 -34.53 8.67
CA HIS A 369 -0.67 -34.71 10.03
C HIS A 369 -1.33 -33.81 11.09
N ALA A 370 -2.22 -32.90 10.69
CA ALA A 370 -2.89 -32.02 11.63
C ALA A 370 -3.88 -32.78 12.53
N LYS A 371 -3.84 -32.45 13.83
CA LYS A 371 -4.73 -33.06 14.85
C LYS A 371 -5.92 -32.19 15.22
N LYS A 372 -5.90 -30.92 14.80
CA LYS A 372 -6.93 -29.91 15.08
C LYS A 372 -7.51 -29.40 13.77
N ASP A 373 -8.68 -28.77 13.85
CA ASP A 373 -9.21 -27.93 12.79
C ASP A 373 -8.24 -26.78 12.49
N GLN A 374 -8.04 -26.48 11.21
CA GLN A 374 -7.01 -25.56 10.76
C GLN A 374 -7.60 -24.33 10.08
N VAL A 375 -6.98 -23.18 10.36
CA VAL A 375 -7.11 -21.97 9.55
C VAL A 375 -5.72 -21.62 9.03
N ILE A 376 -5.56 -21.64 7.71
CA ILE A 376 -4.27 -21.43 7.06
C ILE A 376 -4.39 -20.18 6.20
N VAL A 377 -3.61 -19.16 6.51
CA VAL A 377 -3.50 -17.95 5.69
C VAL A 377 -2.38 -18.14 4.67
N LEU A 378 -2.68 -17.93 3.38
CA LEU A 378 -1.71 -17.88 2.29
C LEU A 378 -1.63 -16.43 1.82
N HIS A 379 -0.52 -15.76 2.11
CA HIS A 379 -0.32 -14.35 1.74
C HIS A 379 0.53 -14.27 0.49
N GLN A 380 -0.11 -13.86 -0.61
CA GLN A 380 0.44 -13.84 -1.95
C GLN A 380 1.35 -12.62 -2.19
N LYS A 381 2.30 -12.77 -3.12
CA LYS A 381 2.90 -11.61 -3.81
C LYS A 381 1.98 -11.09 -4.92
N GLY A 382 1.11 -11.95 -5.46
CA GLY A 382 -0.02 -11.55 -6.30
C GLY A 382 0.38 -10.68 -7.48
N SER A 383 -0.22 -9.49 -7.57
CA SER A 383 -0.03 -8.56 -8.69
C SER A 383 0.90 -7.40 -8.35
N HIS A 384 1.73 -7.53 -7.32
CA HIS A 384 2.57 -6.45 -6.81
C HIS A 384 3.48 -5.85 -7.90
N GLY A 385 3.35 -4.54 -8.12
CA GLY A 385 4.19 -3.77 -9.03
C GLY A 385 5.52 -3.32 -8.38
N PRO A 386 6.37 -2.56 -9.09
CA PRO A 386 6.20 -2.14 -10.49
C PRO A 386 6.55 -3.25 -11.51
N ALA A 387 7.27 -4.29 -11.11
CA ALA A 387 7.77 -5.32 -12.03
C ALA A 387 6.76 -6.46 -12.28
N TYR A 388 5.57 -6.14 -12.81
CA TYR A 388 4.48 -7.13 -12.99
C TYR A 388 4.89 -8.39 -13.77
N ALA A 389 5.78 -8.26 -14.75
CA ALA A 389 6.26 -9.38 -15.56
C ALA A 389 7.02 -10.46 -14.76
N LYS A 390 7.49 -10.15 -13.55
CA LYS A 390 8.14 -11.09 -12.64
C LYS A 390 7.16 -11.88 -11.75
N ARG A 391 5.89 -11.50 -11.73
CA ARG A 391 4.87 -12.12 -10.85
C ARG A 391 4.35 -13.46 -11.36
N TYR A 392 4.74 -13.85 -12.57
CA TYR A 392 4.39 -15.13 -13.18
C TYR A 392 5.63 -15.77 -13.85
N PRO A 393 5.68 -17.10 -13.98
CA PRO A 393 6.80 -17.78 -14.62
C PRO A 393 7.01 -17.36 -16.08
N HIS A 394 8.26 -17.39 -16.54
CA HIS A 394 8.58 -17.11 -17.94
C HIS A 394 7.79 -18.04 -18.88
N GLY A 395 7.10 -17.46 -19.88
CA GLY A 395 6.26 -18.19 -20.83
C GLY A 395 4.85 -18.52 -20.33
N PHE A 396 4.48 -18.20 -19.08
CA PHE A 396 3.12 -18.34 -18.59
C PHE A 396 2.16 -17.29 -19.18
N GLY A 397 2.67 -16.10 -19.49
CA GLY A 397 1.87 -14.97 -19.97
C GLY A 397 1.11 -15.26 -21.27
N ARG A 398 -0.16 -14.86 -21.32
CA ARG A 398 -1.06 -15.00 -22.48
C ARG A 398 -1.26 -13.69 -23.23
N PHE A 399 -1.21 -12.57 -22.53
CA PHE A 399 -1.46 -11.24 -23.09
C PHE A 399 -0.13 -10.56 -23.39
N GLY A 400 -0.02 -9.90 -24.55
CA GLY A 400 1.21 -9.21 -24.94
C GLY A 400 0.99 -8.20 -26.07
N PRO A 401 2.02 -7.39 -26.39
CA PRO A 401 3.34 -7.34 -25.73
C PRO A 401 3.27 -6.84 -24.28
N VAL A 402 4.26 -7.20 -23.44
CA VAL A 402 4.29 -6.87 -22.00
C VAL A 402 5.38 -5.84 -21.67
N CYS A 403 5.16 -5.06 -20.61
CA CYS A 403 6.18 -4.20 -20.03
C CYS A 403 7.08 -5.02 -19.09
N GLU A 404 8.36 -5.16 -19.43
CA GLU A 404 9.33 -5.97 -18.66
C GLU A 404 10.21 -5.13 -17.71
N THR A 405 9.87 -3.86 -17.53
CA THR A 405 10.65 -2.90 -16.74
C THR A 405 9.77 -2.17 -15.73
N SER A 406 10.37 -1.79 -14.61
CA SER A 406 9.76 -0.95 -13.57
C SER A 406 9.63 0.53 -13.97
N GLU A 407 10.20 0.92 -15.11
CA GLU A 407 10.16 2.29 -15.65
C GLU A 407 8.96 2.46 -16.58
N PHE A 408 7.77 2.69 -16.02
CA PHE A 408 6.52 2.75 -16.79
C PHE A 408 6.49 3.80 -17.90
N GLU A 409 7.22 4.91 -17.79
CA GLU A 409 7.34 5.90 -18.87
C GLU A 409 7.95 5.33 -20.17
N SER A 410 8.67 4.21 -20.08
CA SER A 410 9.24 3.53 -21.25
C SER A 410 8.30 2.53 -21.91
N CYS A 411 7.12 2.29 -21.32
CA CYS A 411 6.14 1.32 -21.78
C CYS A 411 4.85 2.01 -22.25
N SER A 412 4.15 1.39 -23.20
CA SER A 412 2.77 1.78 -23.46
C SER A 412 1.89 1.32 -22.30
N ARG A 413 0.79 2.05 -22.05
CA ARG A 413 -0.20 1.63 -21.05
C ARG A 413 -0.74 0.23 -21.34
N ASP A 414 -0.98 -0.12 -22.60
CA ASP A 414 -1.47 -1.45 -22.98
C ASP A 414 -0.47 -2.56 -22.64
N ALA A 415 0.84 -2.30 -22.73
CA ALA A 415 1.88 -3.25 -22.36
C ALA A 415 1.97 -3.43 -20.84
N ILE A 416 1.77 -2.36 -20.06
CA ILE A 416 1.66 -2.42 -18.60
C ILE A 416 0.42 -3.22 -18.20
N VAL A 417 -0.73 -2.92 -18.82
CA VAL A 417 -1.99 -3.65 -18.58
C VAL A 417 -1.88 -5.11 -18.99
N ALA A 418 -1.21 -5.45 -20.09
CA ALA A 418 -0.96 -6.83 -20.48
C ALA A 418 -0.08 -7.59 -19.49
N ALA A 419 0.99 -6.95 -18.97
CA ALA A 419 1.81 -7.54 -17.92
C ALA A 419 0.99 -7.79 -16.64
N TYR A 420 0.17 -6.80 -16.23
CA TYR A 420 -0.73 -6.91 -15.09
C TYR A 420 -1.81 -8.00 -15.29
N ASP A 421 -2.44 -8.08 -16.45
CA ASP A 421 -3.45 -9.12 -16.71
C ASP A 421 -2.88 -10.54 -16.64
N ASN A 422 -1.60 -10.72 -16.97
CA ASN A 422 -0.92 -11.99 -16.81
C ASN A 422 -0.68 -12.33 -15.31
N THR A 423 -0.56 -11.35 -14.42
CA THR A 423 -0.51 -11.59 -12.96
C THR A 423 -1.88 -12.03 -12.43
N ILE A 424 -2.96 -11.46 -12.96
CA ILE A 424 -4.34 -11.91 -12.65
C ILE A 424 -4.57 -13.33 -13.17
N LEU A 425 -4.08 -13.66 -14.37
CA LEU A 425 -4.13 -15.01 -14.91
C LEU A 425 -3.34 -16.01 -14.06
N TYR A 426 -2.20 -15.60 -13.51
CA TYR A 426 -1.44 -16.45 -12.60
C TYR A 426 -2.13 -16.62 -11.25
N THR A 427 -2.80 -15.56 -10.75
CA THR A 427 -3.66 -15.64 -9.57
C THR A 427 -4.85 -16.59 -9.78
N ASP A 428 -5.50 -16.54 -10.96
CA ASP A 428 -6.53 -17.51 -11.36
C ASP A 428 -6.03 -18.95 -11.26
N PHE A 429 -4.86 -19.21 -11.84
CA PHE A 429 -4.22 -20.52 -11.77
C PHE A 429 -3.89 -20.96 -10.35
N PHE A 430 -3.31 -20.08 -9.54
CA PHE A 430 -2.99 -20.37 -8.14
C PHE A 430 -4.24 -20.72 -7.31
N LEU A 431 -5.31 -19.94 -7.45
CA LEU A 431 -6.56 -20.15 -6.72
C LEU A 431 -7.26 -21.44 -7.17
N ALA A 432 -7.29 -21.73 -8.47
CA ALA A 432 -7.82 -22.99 -8.99
C ALA A 432 -7.02 -24.19 -8.45
N LYS A 433 -5.69 -24.12 -8.47
CA LYS A 433 -4.80 -25.16 -7.91
C LYS A 433 -5.00 -25.35 -6.41
N THR A 434 -5.28 -24.27 -5.67
CA THR A 434 -5.63 -24.31 -4.24
C THR A 434 -6.94 -25.06 -4.02
N ILE A 435 -7.98 -24.76 -4.82
CA ILE A 435 -9.28 -25.44 -4.74
C ILE A 435 -9.12 -26.94 -5.06
N ASP A 436 -8.36 -27.28 -6.10
CA ASP A 436 -8.08 -28.68 -6.47
C ASP A 436 -7.35 -29.44 -5.38
N LEU A 437 -6.36 -28.82 -4.74
CA LEU A 437 -5.67 -29.38 -3.58
C LEU A 437 -6.67 -29.66 -2.46
N LEU A 438 -7.47 -28.66 -2.07
CA LEU A 438 -8.46 -28.81 -0.99
C LEU A 438 -9.53 -29.87 -1.30
N ARG A 439 -9.93 -29.99 -2.56
CA ARG A 439 -10.87 -31.02 -3.04
C ARG A 439 -10.23 -32.41 -2.98
N GLY A 440 -8.98 -32.55 -3.40
CA GLY A 440 -8.21 -33.79 -3.31
C GLY A 440 -8.03 -34.24 -1.87
N THR A 441 -7.61 -33.32 -0.98
CA THR A 441 -7.41 -33.62 0.44
C THR A 441 -8.72 -33.92 1.16
N ALA A 442 -9.82 -33.26 0.81
CA ALA A 442 -11.14 -33.58 1.36
C ALA A 442 -11.55 -35.04 1.07
N ARG A 443 -11.19 -35.56 -0.11
CA ARG A 443 -11.45 -36.96 -0.50
C ARG A 443 -10.50 -37.94 0.17
N ALA A 444 -9.20 -37.62 0.20
CA ALA A 444 -8.17 -38.53 0.71
C ALA A 444 -8.17 -38.64 2.24
N GLU A 445 -8.30 -37.52 2.95
CA GLU A 445 -8.13 -37.44 4.41
C GLU A 445 -9.45 -37.33 5.16
N GLY A 446 -10.58 -37.31 4.44
CA GLY A 446 -11.90 -37.19 5.05
C GLY A 446 -12.09 -35.87 5.80
N VAL A 447 -11.57 -34.76 5.29
CA VAL A 447 -11.71 -33.41 5.90
C VAL A 447 -12.74 -32.56 5.15
N ASP A 448 -13.33 -31.58 5.84
CA ASP A 448 -14.21 -30.57 5.25
C ASP A 448 -13.38 -29.31 4.95
N THR A 449 -13.48 -28.76 3.74
CA THR A 449 -12.54 -27.74 3.27
C THR A 449 -13.24 -26.51 2.72
N ALA A 450 -12.60 -25.35 2.88
CA ALA A 450 -13.06 -24.08 2.31
C ALA A 450 -11.88 -23.20 1.93
N MET A 451 -12.08 -22.32 0.94
CA MET A 451 -11.15 -21.28 0.53
C MET A 451 -11.89 -19.94 0.51
N PHE A 452 -11.35 -18.92 1.17
CA PHE A 452 -11.84 -17.54 1.12
C PHE A 452 -10.72 -16.63 0.62
N TYR A 453 -10.88 -16.04 -0.55
CA TYR A 453 -9.91 -15.14 -1.20
C TYR A 453 -10.40 -13.70 -1.18
N PHE A 454 -9.50 -12.76 -0.92
CA PHE A 454 -9.68 -11.33 -1.19
C PHE A 454 -8.33 -10.68 -1.49
N SER A 455 -8.30 -9.67 -2.36
CA SER A 455 -7.10 -8.82 -2.49
C SER A 455 -7.06 -7.77 -1.39
N ASP A 456 -5.88 -7.42 -0.90
CA ASP A 456 -5.69 -6.40 0.12
C ASP A 456 -6.06 -4.97 -0.37
N HIS A 457 -5.73 -4.65 -1.61
CA HIS A 457 -6.14 -3.47 -2.37
C HIS A 457 -6.05 -3.72 -3.88
N GLY A 458 -6.45 -2.72 -4.69
CA GLY A 458 -6.30 -2.72 -6.14
C GLY A 458 -5.04 -1.96 -6.61
N GLU A 459 -5.01 -1.52 -7.86
CA GLU A 459 -3.83 -0.93 -8.51
C GLU A 459 -4.19 0.11 -9.58
N SER A 460 -3.45 1.21 -9.65
CA SER A 460 -3.51 2.13 -10.80
C SER A 460 -2.50 1.74 -11.88
N LEU A 461 -2.95 1.73 -13.13
CA LEU A 461 -2.18 1.29 -14.31
C LEU A 461 -2.04 2.42 -15.34
N GLY A 462 -1.94 3.68 -14.88
CA GLY A 462 -1.79 4.87 -15.70
C GLY A 462 -3.07 5.69 -15.89
N GLU A 463 -4.19 5.27 -15.30
CA GLU A 463 -5.40 6.10 -15.26
C GLU A 463 -5.11 7.45 -14.58
N GLY A 464 -5.36 8.57 -15.27
CA GLY A 464 -5.10 9.90 -14.70
C GLY A 464 -3.63 10.17 -14.37
N ASN A 465 -2.69 9.48 -15.04
CA ASN A 465 -1.26 9.52 -14.74
C ASN A 465 -0.90 9.02 -13.33
N MET A 466 -1.76 8.19 -12.73
CA MET A 466 -1.45 7.46 -11.51
C MET A 466 -1.07 6.03 -11.84
N TYR A 467 0.02 5.58 -11.23
CA TYR A 467 0.49 4.21 -11.25
C TYR A 467 0.66 3.73 -9.81
N LEU A 468 0.76 2.41 -9.65
CA LEU A 468 0.89 1.78 -8.35
C LEU A 468 -0.31 2.11 -7.45
N HIS A 469 -0.08 2.03 -6.15
CA HIS A 469 -1.09 2.16 -5.11
C HIS A 469 -0.57 3.05 -3.97
N GLY A 470 -1.28 3.08 -2.85
CA GLY A 470 -0.99 3.92 -1.69
C GLY A 470 -1.52 5.34 -1.80
N ALA A 471 -2.45 5.62 -2.72
CA ALA A 471 -3.14 6.90 -2.74
C ALA A 471 -3.98 7.05 -1.46
N PRO A 472 -3.98 8.22 -0.78
CA PRO A 472 -4.83 8.43 0.38
C PRO A 472 -6.30 8.14 0.05
N TYR A 473 -6.92 7.27 0.86
CA TYR A 473 -8.23 6.68 0.57
C TYR A 473 -9.31 7.71 0.19
N LEU A 474 -9.29 8.89 0.82
CA LEU A 474 -10.24 9.99 0.57
C LEU A 474 -10.36 10.40 -0.90
N PHE A 475 -9.29 10.24 -1.68
CA PHE A 475 -9.25 10.57 -3.10
C PHE A 475 -8.63 9.45 -3.95
N ALA A 476 -8.55 8.24 -3.39
CA ALA A 476 -8.07 7.10 -4.14
C ALA A 476 -9.06 6.75 -5.27
N PRO A 477 -8.56 6.42 -6.47
CA PRO A 477 -9.43 5.98 -7.56
C PRO A 477 -10.06 4.62 -7.22
N LYS A 478 -11.19 4.31 -7.86
CA LYS A 478 -11.89 3.02 -7.68
C LYS A 478 -10.97 1.84 -8.00
N GLU A 479 -10.02 2.02 -8.91
CA GLU A 479 -9.03 1.03 -9.32
C GLU A 479 -8.14 0.57 -8.16
N GLN A 480 -7.93 1.39 -7.12
CA GLN A 480 -7.16 1.01 -5.91
C GLN A 480 -8.04 0.49 -4.77
N THR A 481 -9.34 0.72 -4.80
CA THR A 481 -10.25 0.41 -3.67
C THR A 481 -11.24 -0.70 -3.96
N HIS A 482 -11.57 -0.98 -5.23
CA HIS A 482 -12.48 -2.05 -5.63
C HIS A 482 -11.70 -3.34 -5.91
N VAL A 483 -11.88 -4.34 -5.05
CA VAL A 483 -11.06 -5.57 -5.00
C VAL A 483 -11.88 -6.83 -5.29
N PRO A 484 -11.27 -7.89 -5.84
CA PRO A 484 -11.92 -9.19 -5.98
C PRO A 484 -12.06 -9.87 -4.61
N MET A 485 -13.18 -10.59 -4.40
CA MET A 485 -13.38 -11.46 -3.25
C MET A 485 -14.16 -12.69 -3.68
N MET A 486 -13.72 -13.87 -3.26
CA MET A 486 -14.30 -15.14 -3.71
C MET A 486 -14.34 -16.17 -2.59
N LEU A 487 -15.37 -17.01 -2.61
CA LEU A 487 -15.56 -18.09 -1.65
C LEU A 487 -15.78 -19.41 -2.39
N TRP A 488 -15.04 -20.43 -2.00
CA TRP A 488 -15.29 -21.81 -2.39
C TRP A 488 -15.40 -22.69 -1.13
N MET A 489 -16.30 -23.68 -1.17
CA MET A 489 -16.49 -24.64 -0.08
C MET A 489 -16.63 -26.05 -0.65
N SER A 490 -16.14 -27.05 0.07
CA SER A 490 -16.48 -28.45 -0.20
C SER A 490 -17.91 -28.74 0.25
N ASP A 491 -18.55 -29.74 -0.36
CA ASP A 491 -19.94 -30.08 -0.04
C ASP A 491 -20.11 -30.45 1.43
N GLY A 492 -19.14 -31.20 1.99
CA GLY A 492 -19.11 -31.54 3.41
C GLY A 492 -19.03 -30.31 4.31
N PHE A 493 -18.23 -29.30 3.93
CA PHE A 493 -18.14 -28.05 4.67
C PHE A 493 -19.48 -27.31 4.71
N SER A 494 -20.12 -27.10 3.55
CA SER A 494 -21.40 -26.41 3.49
C SER A 494 -22.52 -27.17 4.19
N GLN A 495 -22.53 -28.50 4.12
CA GLN A 495 -23.51 -29.34 4.82
C GLN A 495 -23.33 -29.29 6.34
N ARG A 496 -22.09 -29.43 6.84
CA ARG A 496 -21.78 -29.32 8.27
C ARG A 496 -22.28 -28.00 8.86
N PHE A 497 -21.92 -26.89 8.22
CA PHE A 497 -22.25 -25.56 8.73
C PHE A 497 -23.61 -25.05 8.29
N ARG A 498 -24.38 -25.88 7.56
CA ARG A 498 -25.73 -25.58 7.05
C ARG A 498 -25.77 -24.29 6.21
N ILE A 499 -24.70 -24.04 5.46
CA ILE A 499 -24.56 -22.87 4.61
C ILE A 499 -25.32 -23.10 3.30
N ASP A 500 -26.30 -22.24 3.04
CA ASP A 500 -27.08 -22.20 1.82
C ASP A 500 -26.29 -21.49 0.71
N ARG A 501 -25.72 -22.28 -0.19
CA ARG A 501 -24.95 -21.78 -1.34
C ARG A 501 -25.80 -20.97 -2.32
N ALA A 502 -27.08 -21.33 -2.50
CA ALA A 502 -27.96 -20.61 -3.39
C ALA A 502 -28.28 -19.21 -2.83
N CYS A 503 -28.45 -19.10 -1.51
CA CYS A 503 -28.56 -17.81 -0.83
C CYS A 503 -27.30 -16.95 -1.02
N LEU A 504 -26.10 -17.51 -0.82
CA LEU A 504 -24.85 -16.78 -1.04
C LEU A 504 -24.71 -16.32 -2.49
N GLN A 505 -25.01 -17.19 -3.46
CA GLN A 505 -24.96 -16.87 -4.88
C GLN A 505 -25.93 -15.72 -5.24
N ALA A 506 -27.15 -15.73 -4.69
CA ALA A 506 -28.15 -14.69 -4.92
C ALA A 506 -27.76 -13.33 -4.31
N ARG A 507 -26.81 -13.31 -3.37
CA ARG A 507 -26.35 -12.11 -2.66
C ARG A 507 -24.96 -11.65 -3.10
N ARG A 508 -24.38 -12.26 -4.12
CA ARG A 508 -23.01 -11.99 -4.57
C ARG A 508 -22.76 -10.55 -5.04
N ASP A 509 -23.83 -9.85 -5.47
CA ASP A 509 -23.76 -8.49 -5.99
C ASP A 509 -24.04 -7.42 -4.90
N GLN A 510 -24.29 -7.83 -3.65
CA GLN A 510 -24.49 -6.90 -2.54
C GLN A 510 -23.21 -6.10 -2.26
N PRO A 511 -23.31 -4.82 -1.85
CA PRO A 511 -22.14 -4.05 -1.44
C PRO A 511 -21.48 -4.68 -0.21
N LEU A 512 -20.18 -4.92 -0.31
CA LEU A 512 -19.35 -5.52 0.74
C LEU A 512 -18.05 -4.73 0.88
N SER A 513 -17.36 -4.96 1.99
CA SER A 513 -16.01 -4.44 2.19
C SER A 513 -15.18 -5.40 3.04
N HIS A 514 -13.92 -5.05 3.25
CA HIS A 514 -13.04 -5.75 4.18
C HIS A 514 -13.59 -5.81 5.62
N ASP A 515 -14.51 -4.93 6.00
CA ASP A 515 -15.18 -4.97 7.30
C ASP A 515 -16.01 -6.25 7.49
N ASN A 516 -16.42 -6.88 6.38
CA ASN A 516 -17.14 -8.15 6.43
C ASN A 516 -16.22 -9.34 6.74
N VAL A 517 -14.93 -9.28 6.41
CA VAL A 517 -14.04 -10.47 6.44
C VAL A 517 -13.91 -11.03 7.86
N PHE A 518 -13.60 -10.19 8.84
CA PHE A 518 -13.44 -10.60 10.25
C PHE A 518 -14.67 -11.38 10.73
N HIS A 519 -15.85 -10.79 10.57
CA HIS A 519 -17.08 -11.36 11.09
C HIS A 519 -17.56 -12.56 10.27
N SER A 520 -17.30 -12.56 8.97
CA SER A 520 -17.72 -13.65 8.08
C SER A 520 -16.86 -14.89 8.24
N VAL A 521 -15.56 -14.76 8.54
CA VAL A 521 -14.72 -15.93 8.89
C VAL A 521 -15.23 -16.57 10.18
N LEU A 522 -15.55 -15.78 11.20
CA LEU A 522 -16.15 -16.29 12.45
C LEU A 522 -17.52 -16.94 12.21
N GLY A 523 -18.39 -16.30 11.41
CA GLY A 523 -19.71 -16.81 11.05
C GLY A 523 -19.67 -18.11 10.24
N MET A 524 -18.81 -18.16 9.22
CA MET A 524 -18.57 -19.35 8.38
C MET A 524 -18.14 -20.55 9.20
N LEU A 525 -17.29 -20.32 10.19
CA LEU A 525 -16.77 -21.33 11.10
C LEU A 525 -17.65 -21.54 12.33
N ASN A 526 -18.86 -20.94 12.39
CA ASN A 526 -19.75 -20.99 13.54
C ASN A 526 -19.01 -20.80 14.89
N VAL A 527 -18.17 -19.78 14.96
CA VAL A 527 -17.50 -19.37 16.21
C VAL A 527 -18.45 -18.46 16.99
N GLU A 528 -18.71 -18.83 18.25
CA GLU A 528 -19.54 -18.07 19.17
C GLU A 528 -18.64 -17.18 20.02
N THR A 529 -18.83 -15.86 19.94
CA THR A 529 -18.12 -14.83 20.72
C THR A 529 -18.92 -13.54 20.73
N ALA A 530 -18.83 -12.76 21.81
CA ALA A 530 -19.41 -11.42 21.92
C ALA A 530 -18.86 -10.41 20.90
N VAL A 531 -17.71 -10.70 20.28
CA VAL A 531 -17.08 -9.83 19.27
C VAL A 531 -17.76 -9.94 17.89
N LEU A 532 -18.49 -11.03 17.62
CA LEU A 532 -19.15 -11.23 16.34
C LEU A 532 -20.26 -10.19 16.14
N ASN A 533 -20.24 -9.51 14.99
CA ASN A 533 -21.30 -8.61 14.56
C ASN A 533 -22.10 -9.27 13.41
N PRO A 534 -23.32 -9.76 13.67
CA PRO A 534 -24.15 -10.44 12.66
C PRO A 534 -24.47 -9.60 11.42
N LYS A 535 -24.40 -8.26 11.51
CA LYS A 535 -24.65 -7.37 10.36
C LYS A 535 -23.49 -7.37 9.35
N LEU A 536 -22.29 -7.73 9.80
CA LEU A 536 -21.09 -7.79 8.98
C LEU A 536 -20.75 -9.23 8.56
N ASP A 537 -21.48 -10.23 9.09
CA ASP A 537 -21.33 -11.63 8.71
C ASP A 537 -22.15 -11.96 7.44
N LEU A 538 -21.42 -12.27 6.36
CA LEU A 538 -21.95 -12.72 5.07
C LEU A 538 -22.87 -13.95 5.20
N PHE A 539 -22.58 -14.84 6.15
CA PHE A 539 -23.22 -16.13 6.31
C PHE A 539 -24.48 -16.05 7.18
N HIS A 540 -24.60 -15.04 8.04
CA HIS A 540 -25.67 -14.95 9.03
C HIS A 540 -27.08 -15.18 8.44
N ALA A 541 -27.38 -14.57 7.29
CA ALA A 541 -28.68 -14.72 6.63
C ALA A 541 -28.74 -15.87 5.60
N CYS A 542 -27.65 -16.59 5.39
CA CYS A 542 -27.56 -17.75 4.49
C CYS A 542 -27.26 -19.05 5.23
N VAL A 543 -27.47 -19.11 6.54
CA VAL A 543 -27.37 -20.35 7.30
C VAL A 543 -28.77 -20.79 7.70
N ARG A 544 -29.10 -22.06 7.44
CA ARG A 544 -30.41 -22.61 7.76
C ARG A 544 -30.52 -22.89 9.26
N ASN A 545 -31.61 -22.42 9.86
CA ASN A 545 -32.01 -22.80 11.21
C ASN A 545 -32.88 -24.06 11.11
N SER A 546 -32.50 -25.11 11.84
CA SER A 546 -33.02 -26.48 11.75
C SER A 546 -32.71 -27.19 10.43
#